data_AF-A0A427AG12-F1
#
_entry.id   AF-A0A427AG12-F1
#
_cell.length_a   1.000
_cell.length_b   1.000
_cell.length_c   1.000
_cell.angle_alpha   90.00
_cell.angle_beta   90.00
_cell.angle_gamma   90.00
#
_symmetry.space_group_name_H-M   'P 1'
#
loop_
_entity.id
_entity.type
_entity.pdbx_description
1 polymer ?
#
loop_
_entity_poly.entity_id
_entity_poly.type
_entity_poly.pdbx_seq_one_letter_code
_entity_poly.pdbx_strand_id
1 'polypeptide(L)'
;MVLVGDDCALPPPRGIAGRRGLAGTILVHKVFSLVPFFVAGAAADAGLSLADVAAEAKHASEIVGTMGVALSVCTLPGQVTSDRLGPGLMELGLGIHGEPGAAVVDLQPVDVVVSHVLQQILSLETKYVPITRGSRVVLMING
;
A
#
# COMPACT_ATOMS: atom_id res chain seq x y z
N MET A 1 -2.19 -6.75 -18.67
CA MET A 1 -1.36 -6.63 -17.46
C MET A 1 -1.84 -5.42 -16.69
N VAL A 2 -1.99 -5.53 -15.37
CA VAL A 2 -2.32 -4.41 -14.47
C VAL A 2 -1.18 -4.29 -13.47
N LEU A 3 -0.68 -3.07 -13.26
CA LEU A 3 0.35 -2.78 -12.27
C LEU A 3 -0.33 -2.23 -11.01
N VAL A 4 0.01 -2.78 -9.84
CA VAL A 4 -0.46 -2.26 -8.56
C VAL A 4 0.67 -1.50 -7.90
N GLY A 5 0.48 -0.20 -7.75
CA GLY A 5 1.38 0.68 -7.01
C GLY A 5 0.59 1.39 -5.93
N ASP A 6 0.34 0.71 -4.82
CA ASP A 6 -0.48 1.18 -3.70
C ASP A 6 0.32 1.90 -2.61
N ASP A 7 1.64 1.81 -2.60
CA ASP A 7 2.45 2.47 -1.59
C ASP A 7 2.39 4.01 -1.67
N CYS A 8 2.03 4.65 -0.57
CA CYS A 8 1.91 6.10 -0.41
C CYS A 8 3.10 6.73 0.34
N ALA A 9 4.08 5.95 0.79
CA ALA A 9 5.16 6.43 1.66
C ALA A 9 6.07 7.47 1.00
N LEU A 10 6.27 7.38 -0.31
CA LEU A 10 7.26 8.19 -1.03
C LEU A 10 6.57 9.25 -1.90
N PRO A 11 7.00 10.53 -1.86
CA PRO A 11 6.43 11.58 -2.68
C PRO A 11 6.83 11.43 -4.16
N PRO A 12 6.02 11.92 -5.12
CA PRO A 12 6.42 12.01 -6.53
C PRO A 12 7.54 13.06 -6.72
N PRO A 13 8.41 12.95 -7.75
CA PRO A 13 8.58 11.86 -8.71
C PRO A 13 9.86 11.07 -8.40
N ARG A 14 9.82 9.73 -8.33
CA ARG A 14 11.05 8.93 -8.18
C ARG A 14 11.16 7.88 -9.29
N GLY A 15 11.64 8.35 -10.44
CA GLY A 15 12.10 7.51 -11.54
C GLY A 15 11.01 6.78 -12.33
N ILE A 16 11.47 5.87 -13.19
CA ILE A 16 10.65 5.13 -14.17
C ILE A 16 9.74 4.09 -13.48
N ALA A 17 10.05 3.72 -12.23
CA ALA A 17 9.46 2.56 -11.54
C ALA A 17 8.10 2.83 -10.86
N GLY A 18 7.71 4.09 -10.61
CA GLY A 18 6.44 4.41 -9.96
C GLY A 18 6.36 4.02 -8.47
N ARG A 19 5.13 3.84 -7.97
CA ARG A 19 4.86 3.43 -6.57
C ARG A 19 5.10 1.93 -6.40
N ARG A 20 5.57 1.51 -5.22
CA ARG A 20 5.73 0.09 -4.87
C ARG A 20 4.35 -0.58 -4.73
N GLY A 21 4.28 -1.86 -5.10
CA GLY A 21 3.14 -2.72 -4.82
C GLY A 21 3.32 -3.45 -3.49
N LEU A 22 2.41 -3.25 -2.55
CA LEU A 22 2.43 -3.79 -1.19
C LEU A 22 1.12 -4.54 -0.91
N ALA A 23 0.66 -4.50 0.34
CA ALA A 23 -0.46 -5.30 0.84
C ALA A 23 -1.78 -5.00 0.10
N GLY A 24 -2.00 -3.78 -0.41
CA GLY A 24 -3.21 -3.40 -1.13
C GLY A 24 -3.46 -4.22 -2.39
N THR A 25 -2.42 -4.87 -2.94
CA THR A 25 -2.52 -5.86 -4.01
C THR A 25 -3.54 -6.96 -3.71
N ILE A 26 -3.67 -7.39 -2.44
CA ILE A 26 -4.64 -8.41 -2.04
C ILE A 26 -6.08 -7.92 -2.28
N LEU A 27 -6.36 -6.63 -2.09
CA LEU A 27 -7.70 -6.07 -2.35
C LEU A 27 -8.00 -6.04 -3.85
N VAL A 28 -6.99 -5.76 -4.69
CA VAL A 28 -7.09 -5.85 -6.15
C VAL A 28 -7.34 -7.30 -6.60
N HIS A 29 -6.78 -8.29 -5.89
CA HIS A 29 -7.06 -9.70 -6.16
C HIS A 29 -8.45 -10.15 -5.68
N LYS A 30 -8.86 -9.73 -4.46
CA LYS A 30 -9.90 -10.43 -3.66
C LYS A 30 -11.29 -9.80 -3.68
N VAL A 31 -11.42 -8.46 -3.67
CA VAL A 31 -12.64 -7.81 -3.17
C VAL A 31 -13.91 -8.23 -3.94
N PHE A 32 -14.90 -8.70 -3.17
CA PHE A 32 -16.15 -9.32 -3.59
C PHE A 32 -17.36 -8.50 -3.08
N SER A 33 -18.15 -7.99 -4.03
CA SER A 33 -19.58 -7.62 -4.05
C SER A 33 -20.29 -6.92 -2.86
N LEU A 34 -20.72 -5.68 -3.12
CA LEU A 34 -22.11 -5.22 -2.97
C LEU A 34 -22.43 -4.23 -4.12
N VAL A 35 -22.75 -4.75 -5.32
CA VAL A 35 -23.23 -4.04 -6.56
C VAL A 35 -22.14 -3.30 -7.40
N PRO A 36 -22.35 -3.02 -8.71
CA PRO A 36 -22.12 -3.86 -9.89
C PRO A 36 -20.64 -3.92 -10.38
N PHE A 37 -19.67 -3.45 -9.59
CA PHE A 37 -18.25 -3.48 -9.96
C PHE A 37 -17.59 -4.78 -9.47
N PHE A 38 -17.20 -5.67 -10.38
CA PHE A 38 -16.54 -6.93 -10.07
C PHE A 38 -15.02 -6.77 -10.26
N VAL A 39 -14.20 -6.90 -9.21
CA VAL A 39 -12.73 -6.86 -9.35
C VAL A 39 -12.20 -8.21 -9.85
N ALA A 40 -10.94 -8.28 -10.29
CA ALA A 40 -10.43 -9.34 -11.17
C ALA A 40 -10.82 -10.79 -10.81
N GLY A 41 -10.65 -11.22 -9.56
CA GLY A 41 -11.00 -12.59 -9.15
C GLY A 41 -12.49 -12.87 -9.27
N ALA A 42 -13.33 -11.93 -8.83
CA ALA A 42 -14.79 -12.06 -8.89
C ALA A 42 -15.33 -11.90 -10.32
N ALA A 43 -14.74 -11.00 -11.10
CA ALA A 43 -15.09 -10.80 -12.51
C ALA A 43 -14.77 -12.04 -13.35
N ALA A 44 -13.58 -12.62 -13.14
CA ALA A 44 -13.18 -13.84 -13.82
C ALA A 44 -14.09 -15.02 -13.46
N ASP A 45 -14.43 -15.19 -12.17
CA ASP A 45 -15.35 -16.24 -11.71
C ASP A 45 -16.78 -16.05 -12.25
N ALA A 46 -17.23 -14.80 -12.39
CA ALA A 46 -18.52 -14.46 -13.01
C ALA A 46 -18.51 -14.57 -14.55
N GLY A 47 -17.41 -14.99 -15.17
CA GLY A 47 -17.31 -15.22 -16.61
C GLY A 47 -17.18 -13.96 -17.47
N LEU A 48 -16.74 -12.83 -16.88
CA LEU A 48 -16.48 -11.60 -17.63
C LEU A 48 -15.33 -11.77 -18.62
N SER A 49 -15.29 -10.91 -19.64
CA SER A 49 -14.18 -10.91 -20.59
C SER A 49 -12.88 -10.48 -19.92
N LEU A 50 -11.75 -10.88 -20.50
CA LEU A 50 -10.43 -10.44 -20.04
C LEU A 50 -10.29 -8.91 -20.03
N ALA A 51 -10.95 -8.22 -20.96
CA ALA A 51 -10.93 -6.77 -21.04
C ALA A 51 -11.65 -6.13 -19.84
N ASP A 52 -12.80 -6.66 -19.46
CA ASP A 52 -13.58 -6.16 -18.32
C ASP A 52 -12.86 -6.45 -16.99
N VAL A 53 -12.35 -7.68 -16.83
CA VAL A 53 -11.49 -8.07 -15.68
C VAL A 53 -10.30 -7.12 -15.52
N ALA A 54 -9.65 -6.76 -16.63
CA ALA A 54 -8.51 -5.85 -16.61
C ALA A 54 -8.91 -4.41 -16.30
N ALA A 55 -10.06 -3.94 -16.80
CA ALA A 55 -10.58 -2.61 -16.52
C ALA A 55 -10.90 -2.45 -15.02
N GLU A 56 -11.51 -3.45 -14.42
CA GLU A 56 -11.89 -3.45 -13.01
C GLU A 56 -10.67 -3.55 -12.08
N ALA A 57 -9.70 -4.41 -12.40
CA ALA A 57 -8.44 -4.44 -11.66
C ALA A 57 -7.66 -3.13 -11.77
N LYS A 58 -7.66 -2.51 -12.96
CA LYS A 58 -7.03 -1.20 -13.15
C LYS A 58 -7.71 -0.14 -12.29
N HIS A 59 -9.04 -0.07 -12.31
CA HIS A 59 -9.79 0.87 -11.48
C HIS A 59 -9.49 0.66 -9.99
N ALA A 60 -9.51 -0.59 -9.50
CA ALA A 60 -9.16 -0.91 -8.12
C ALA A 60 -7.72 -0.49 -7.77
N SER A 61 -6.76 -0.67 -8.68
CA SER A 61 -5.36 -0.27 -8.48
C SER A 61 -5.17 1.25 -8.34
N GLU A 62 -6.08 2.05 -8.92
CA GLU A 62 -6.03 3.52 -8.89
C GLU A 62 -6.63 4.12 -7.61
N ILE A 63 -7.40 3.34 -6.83
CA ILE A 63 -8.12 3.82 -5.64
C ILE A 63 -7.64 3.16 -4.34
N VAL A 64 -6.58 2.37 -4.39
CA VAL A 64 -5.97 1.72 -3.21
C VAL A 64 -4.70 2.46 -2.78
N GLY A 65 -4.52 2.57 -1.46
CA GLY A 65 -3.33 3.19 -0.87
C GLY A 65 -2.93 2.47 0.41
N THR A 66 -1.63 2.30 0.60
CA THR A 66 -1.02 1.68 1.78
C THR A 66 0.21 2.47 2.21
N MET A 67 0.55 2.38 3.49
CA MET A 67 1.84 2.81 4.01
C MET A 67 2.15 1.95 5.24
N GLY A 68 3.34 1.36 5.26
CA GLY A 68 3.82 0.55 6.35
C GLY A 68 4.69 1.32 7.33
N VAL A 69 4.96 0.73 8.48
CA VAL A 69 5.97 1.16 9.45
C VAL A 69 6.69 -0.09 9.94
N ALA A 70 8.00 0.00 10.14
CA ALA A 70 8.82 -1.12 10.60
C ALA A 70 9.60 -0.77 11.86
N LEU A 71 9.67 -1.72 12.79
CA LEU A 71 10.49 -1.64 14.00
C LEU A 71 11.82 -2.41 13.85
N SER A 72 11.95 -3.17 12.78
CA SER A 72 13.13 -3.96 12.43
C SER A 72 13.18 -4.19 10.93
N VAL A 73 14.34 -4.61 10.45
CA VAL A 73 14.56 -4.99 9.05
C VAL A 73 14.47 -6.51 8.90
N CYS A 74 13.99 -6.96 7.74
CA CYS A 74 14.03 -8.38 7.38
C CYS A 74 15.49 -8.84 7.25
N THR A 75 15.79 -10.04 7.74
CA THR A 75 17.08 -10.72 7.51
C THR A 75 16.84 -11.88 6.55
N LEU A 76 17.51 -11.85 5.39
CA LEU A 76 17.47 -12.97 4.46
C LEU A 76 18.28 -14.16 4.99
N PRO A 77 17.85 -15.41 4.75
CA PRO A 77 18.62 -16.58 5.15
C PRO A 77 20.07 -16.52 4.64
N GLY A 78 21.02 -16.72 5.54
CA GLY A 78 22.46 -16.68 5.24
C GLY A 78 23.08 -15.28 5.13
N GLN A 79 22.31 -14.22 5.36
CA GLN A 79 22.82 -12.84 5.45
C GLN A 79 22.97 -12.40 6.91
N VAL A 80 23.89 -11.48 7.14
CA VAL A 80 24.02 -10.79 8.43
C VAL A 80 22.84 -9.84 8.58
N THR A 81 22.20 -9.82 9.75
CA THR A 81 21.14 -8.87 10.06
C THR A 81 21.65 -7.44 9.95
N SER A 82 20.94 -6.61 9.18
CA SER A 82 21.27 -5.20 9.08
C SER A 82 20.97 -4.47 10.39
N ASP A 83 21.87 -3.58 10.79
CA ASP A 83 21.81 -2.72 11.97
C ASP A 83 21.14 -1.35 11.69
N ARG A 84 20.53 -1.19 10.50
CA ARG A 84 19.91 0.08 10.06
C ARG A 84 18.82 0.58 11.01
N LEU A 85 18.12 -0.34 11.66
CA LEU A 85 17.09 -0.06 12.67
C LEU A 85 17.55 -0.55 14.03
N GLY A 86 18.14 0.36 14.80
CA GLY A 86 18.57 0.11 16.17
C GLY A 86 17.41 0.12 17.18
N PRO A 87 17.66 -0.29 18.43
CA PRO A 87 16.65 -0.24 19.49
C PRO A 87 16.08 1.17 19.69
N GLY A 88 14.75 1.27 19.77
CA GLY A 88 14.07 2.56 19.96
C GLY A 88 13.89 3.38 18.68
N LEU A 89 14.24 2.84 17.50
CA LEU A 89 13.97 3.46 16.21
C LEU A 89 12.83 2.75 15.48
N MET A 90 12.21 3.48 14.55
CA MET A 90 11.24 2.95 13.59
C MET A 90 11.47 3.57 12.21
N GLU A 91 11.14 2.84 11.14
CA GLU A 91 11.24 3.32 9.77
C GLU A 91 9.85 3.45 9.15
N LEU A 92 9.53 4.67 8.74
CA LEU A 92 8.26 5.03 8.12
C LEU A 92 8.32 4.68 6.63
N GLY A 93 7.41 3.83 6.17
CA GLY A 93 7.31 3.45 4.77
C GLY A 93 8.36 2.45 4.30
N LEU A 94 8.85 1.58 5.17
CA LEU A 94 9.75 0.50 4.76
C LEU A 94 9.10 -0.39 3.68
N GLY A 95 9.85 -0.73 2.63
CA GLY A 95 9.38 -1.65 1.59
C GLY A 95 9.41 -3.12 2.03
N ILE A 96 8.59 -3.96 1.38
CA ILE A 96 8.44 -5.38 1.74
C ILE A 96 9.69 -6.24 1.50
N HIS A 97 10.68 -5.74 0.76
CA HIS A 97 11.99 -6.39 0.59
C HIS A 97 13.11 -5.67 1.36
N GLY A 98 12.76 -4.74 2.27
CA GLY A 98 13.72 -3.95 3.04
C GLY A 98 14.19 -2.67 2.34
N GLU A 99 13.55 -2.29 1.23
CA GLU A 99 13.85 -1.05 0.51
C GLU A 99 13.66 0.16 1.44
N PRO A 100 14.58 1.14 1.45
CA PRO A 100 14.48 2.29 2.34
C PRO A 100 13.12 2.99 2.28
N GLY A 101 12.63 3.38 3.45
CA GLY A 101 11.40 4.13 3.60
C GLY A 101 11.58 5.63 3.39
N ALA A 102 10.59 6.39 3.84
CA ALA A 102 10.59 7.84 3.80
C ALA A 102 11.55 8.44 4.84
N ALA A 103 11.58 7.87 6.05
CA ALA A 103 12.42 8.34 7.14
C ALA A 103 12.62 7.26 8.21
N VAL A 104 13.78 7.30 8.88
CA VAL A 104 14.03 6.63 10.15
C VAL A 104 13.88 7.67 11.26
N VAL A 105 13.10 7.36 12.29
CA VAL A 105 12.76 8.26 13.39
C VAL A 105 12.76 7.51 14.71
N ASP A 106 12.80 8.23 15.83
CA ASP A 106 12.61 7.64 17.15
C ASP A 106 11.22 7.00 17.26
N LEU A 107 11.12 5.88 17.99
CA LEU A 107 9.88 5.18 18.27
C LEU A 107 8.87 6.14 18.89
N GLN A 108 7.71 6.29 18.25
CA GLN A 108 6.64 7.17 18.70
C GLN A 108 5.48 6.39 19.31
N PRO A 109 4.64 7.03 20.14
CA PRO A 109 3.34 6.51 20.52
C PRO A 109 2.49 6.12 19.30
N VAL A 110 1.73 5.03 19.41
CA VAL A 110 0.98 4.43 18.28
C VAL A 110 -0.02 5.39 17.64
N ASP A 111 -0.64 6.27 18.41
CA ASP A 111 -1.56 7.31 17.95
C ASP A 111 -0.87 8.32 17.02
N VAL A 112 0.38 8.70 17.34
CA VAL A 112 1.23 9.56 16.50
C VAL A 112 1.60 8.82 15.20
N VAL A 113 1.99 7.55 15.31
CA VAL A 113 2.34 6.72 14.15
C VAL A 113 1.16 6.57 13.19
N VAL A 114 -0.01 6.19 13.71
CA VAL A 114 -1.24 6.01 12.91
C VAL A 114 -1.67 7.34 12.29
N SER A 115 -1.58 8.45 13.02
CA SER A 115 -1.88 9.77 12.48
C SER A 115 -0.98 10.12 11.30
N HIS A 116 0.33 9.84 11.41
CA HIS A 116 1.28 10.06 10.32
C HIS A 116 0.98 9.18 9.09
N VAL A 117 0.73 7.88 9.30
CA VAL A 117 0.37 6.93 8.23
C VAL A 117 -0.87 7.40 7.49
N LEU A 118 -1.92 7.78 8.22
CA LEU A 118 -3.15 8.29 7.61
C LEU A 118 -2.94 9.62 6.90
N GLN A 119 -2.13 10.53 7.45
CA GLN A 119 -1.82 11.80 6.79
C GLN A 119 -1.17 11.60 5.42
N GLN A 120 -0.27 10.62 5.29
CA GLN A 120 0.36 10.30 4.01
C GLN A 120 -0.62 9.66 3.02
N ILE A 121 -1.40 8.67 3.47
CA ILE A 121 -2.39 7.99 2.61
C ILE A 121 -3.46 8.98 2.11
N LEU A 122 -3.89 9.91 2.96
CA LEU A 122 -4.96 10.87 2.69
C LEU A 122 -4.44 12.24 2.21
N SER A 123 -3.16 12.33 1.85
CA SER A 123 -2.53 13.61 1.49
C SER A 123 -3.22 14.26 0.28
N LEU A 124 -3.64 15.52 0.46
CA LEU A 124 -4.23 16.34 -0.59
C LEU A 124 -3.20 16.80 -1.63
N GLU A 125 -1.91 16.70 -1.31
CA GLU A 125 -0.81 17.08 -2.19
C GLU A 125 -0.53 15.96 -3.19
N THR A 126 -0.40 14.72 -2.71
CA THR A 126 -0.11 13.55 -3.57
C THR A 126 -1.36 13.00 -4.24
N LYS A 127 -2.52 13.07 -3.57
CA LYS A 127 -3.82 12.54 -4.03
C LYS A 127 -3.75 11.08 -4.51
N TYR A 128 -2.90 10.27 -3.87
CA TYR A 128 -2.77 8.86 -4.22
C TYR A 128 -4.03 8.03 -3.98
N VAL A 129 -4.88 8.45 -3.04
CA VAL A 129 -6.20 7.87 -2.81
C VAL A 129 -7.26 8.97 -2.97
N PRO A 130 -8.18 8.86 -3.94
CA PRO A 130 -9.21 9.88 -4.19
C PRO A 130 -10.38 9.73 -3.21
N ILE A 131 -10.13 9.93 -1.92
CA ILE A 131 -11.14 9.87 -0.86
C ILE A 131 -11.73 11.25 -0.57
N THR A 132 -13.02 11.30 -0.26
CA THR A 132 -13.70 12.51 0.19
C THR A 132 -14.60 12.22 1.40
N ARG A 133 -15.07 13.27 2.06
CA ARG A 133 -16.01 13.11 3.19
C ARG A 133 -17.27 12.38 2.70
N GLY A 134 -17.63 11.29 3.37
CA GLY A 134 -18.77 10.44 3.01
C GLY A 134 -18.42 9.24 2.13
N SER A 135 -17.17 9.12 1.67
CA SER A 135 -16.69 7.91 1.00
C SER A 135 -16.82 6.69 1.92
N ARG A 136 -17.27 5.56 1.34
CA ARG A 136 -17.18 4.25 1.99
C ARG A 136 -15.78 3.68 1.72
N VAL A 137 -15.15 3.14 2.75
CA VAL A 137 -13.79 2.61 2.66
C VAL A 137 -13.73 1.16 3.15
N VAL A 138 -12.78 0.42 2.61
CA VAL A 138 -12.29 -0.83 3.18
C VAL A 138 -10.96 -0.53 3.84
N LEU A 139 -10.80 -0.90 5.11
CA LEU A 139 -9.54 -0.77 5.84
C LEU A 139 -8.93 -2.16 6.03
N MET A 140 -7.65 -2.29 5.71
CA MET A 140 -6.87 -3.50 5.97
C MET A 140 -5.67 -3.12 6.84
N ILE A 141 -5.50 -3.83 7.95
CA ILE A 141 -4.30 -3.74 8.80
C ILE A 141 -3.47 -4.98 8.51
N ASN A 142 -2.24 -4.78 8.02
CA ASN A 142 -1.30 -5.84 7.69
C ASN A 142 -0.06 -5.73 8.59
N GLY A 143 0.28 -6.81 9.28
CA GLY A 143 1.50 -6.94 10.09
C GLY A 143 2.64 -7.62 9.36
#